data_AF-A0A2T2T2X1-F1
#
_entry.id   AF-A0A2T2T2X1-F1
#
_cell.length_a   1.000
_cell.length_b   1.000
_cell.length_c   1.000
_cell.angle_alpha   90.00
_cell.angle_beta   90.00
_cell.angle_gamma   90.00
#
_symmetry.space_group_name_H-M   'P 1'
#
loop_
_entity.id
_entity.type
_entity.pdbx_description
1 polymer ?
#
loop_
_entity_poly.entity_id
_entity_poly.type
_entity_poly.pdbx_seq_one_letter_code
_entity_poly.pdbx_strand_id
1 'polypeptide(L)'
;MIVGLAWIGAGCSTPSLPPAHSSNPLPECPDSPNCERVSRTYDAPPDTLYAAAKQALDQLGPTQLQLRPDAKRASAVYRVGLVFKDDVRVAVDSTDSGSRLHARSASRVGYSDLGVNARRVDRLLRAISSNL
;
A
#
# COMPACT_ATOMS: atom_id res chain seq x y z
N MET A 1 -14.18 18.40 -44.07
CA MET A 1 -13.24 18.37 -42.93
C MET A 1 -14.05 18.07 -41.68
N ILE A 2 -14.24 16.79 -41.34
CA ILE A 2 -15.03 16.37 -40.18
C ILE A 2 -14.05 16.19 -39.01
N VAL A 3 -14.13 17.08 -38.03
CA VAL A 3 -13.38 16.97 -36.78
C VAL A 3 -14.09 15.94 -35.91
N GLY A 4 -13.62 14.70 -35.97
CA GLY A 4 -14.02 13.65 -35.03
C GLY A 4 -13.42 13.95 -33.66
N LEU A 5 -14.26 14.35 -32.72
CA LEU A 5 -13.91 14.47 -31.31
C LEU A 5 -13.63 13.06 -30.77
N ALA A 6 -12.36 12.67 -30.73
CA ALA A 6 -11.94 11.44 -30.07
C ALA A 6 -12.06 11.63 -28.56
N TRP A 7 -13.11 11.05 -27.97
CA TRP A 7 -13.20 10.84 -26.53
C TRP A 7 -12.17 9.78 -26.16
N ILE A 8 -10.96 10.21 -25.81
CA ILE A 8 -9.98 9.35 -25.14
C ILE A 8 -10.51 9.15 -23.72
N GLY A 9 -11.32 8.10 -23.55
CA GLY A 9 -11.64 7.59 -22.22
C GLY A 9 -10.34 7.13 -21.57
N ALA A 10 -9.82 7.92 -20.63
CA ALA A 10 -8.76 7.47 -19.75
C ALA A 10 -9.33 6.38 -18.84
N GLY A 11 -9.26 5.13 -19.30
CA GLY A 11 -9.63 3.98 -18.48
C GLY A 11 -8.77 3.96 -17.23
N CYS A 12 -9.41 4.03 -16.06
CA CYS A 12 -8.74 3.84 -14.77
C CYS A 12 -8.18 2.42 -14.73
N SER A 13 -6.93 2.25 -15.16
CA SER A 13 -6.22 0.97 -15.06
C SER A 13 -5.90 0.72 -13.59
N THR A 14 -6.46 -0.34 -13.03
CA THR A 14 -6.08 -0.85 -11.71
C THR A 14 -4.61 -1.29 -11.77
N PRO A 15 -3.74 -0.85 -10.84
CA PRO A 15 -2.35 -1.29 -10.84
C PRO A 15 -2.29 -2.81 -10.63
N SER A 16 -1.40 -3.48 -11.36
CA SER A 16 -1.11 -4.90 -11.15
C SER A 16 -0.24 -5.05 -9.91
N LEU A 17 -0.82 -5.52 -8.82
CA LEU A 17 -0.15 -5.71 -7.53
C LEU A 17 0.15 -7.18 -7.25
N PRO A 18 1.23 -7.50 -6.51
CA PRO A 18 1.51 -8.88 -6.14
C PRO A 18 0.48 -9.37 -5.12
N PRO A 19 0.08 -10.66 -5.14
CA PRO A 19 -0.87 -11.18 -4.20
C PRO A 19 -0.32 -11.18 -2.76
N ALA A 20 -1.20 -11.22 -1.78
CA ALA A 20 -0.80 -11.51 -0.40
C ALA A 20 -0.28 -12.95 -0.28
N HIS A 21 0.93 -13.08 0.27
CA HIS A 21 1.47 -14.37 0.70
C HIS A 21 0.61 -15.00 1.82
N SER A 22 0.53 -16.32 1.88
CA SER A 22 -0.28 -17.05 2.89
C SER A 22 0.14 -16.76 4.34
N SER A 23 1.41 -16.42 4.57
CA SER A 23 1.92 -16.02 5.89
C SER A 23 1.75 -14.53 6.21
N ASN A 24 1.00 -13.76 5.41
CA ASN A 24 0.84 -12.32 5.64
C ASN A 24 0.17 -12.09 7.02
N PRO A 25 0.86 -11.42 7.97
CA PRO A 25 0.39 -11.28 9.34
C PRO A 25 -0.60 -10.12 9.52
N LEU A 26 -0.94 -9.39 8.46
CA LEU A 26 -1.89 -8.29 8.51
C LEU A 26 -3.33 -8.82 8.44
N PRO A 27 -4.31 -8.07 9.00
CA PRO A 27 -5.71 -8.50 8.95
C PRO A 27 -6.19 -8.78 7.52
N GLU A 28 -7.09 -9.74 7.37
CA GLU A 28 -7.75 -10.00 6.09
C GLU A 28 -8.47 -8.76 5.55
N CYS A 29 -8.56 -8.70 4.22
CA CYS A 29 -9.49 -7.77 3.60
C CYS A 29 -10.93 -8.28 3.82
N PRO A 30 -11.89 -7.38 4.07
CA PRO A 30 -13.30 -7.76 3.99
C PRO A 30 -13.68 -8.12 2.55
N ASP A 31 -14.89 -8.66 2.36
CA ASP A 31 -15.42 -8.98 1.03
C ASP A 31 -15.67 -7.74 0.15
N SER A 32 -15.71 -6.54 0.76
CA SER A 32 -15.87 -5.28 0.02
C SER A 32 -14.59 -4.89 -0.73
N PRO A 33 -14.68 -4.31 -1.93
CA PRO A 33 -13.53 -3.98 -2.78
C PRO A 33 -12.72 -2.76 -2.30
N ASN A 34 -12.93 -2.29 -1.07
CA ASN A 34 -12.30 -1.11 -0.48
C ASN A 34 -11.02 -1.45 0.33
N CYS A 35 -10.36 -2.57 0.00
CA CYS A 35 -9.18 -3.04 0.69
C CYS A 35 -8.21 -3.69 -0.29
N GLU A 36 -6.93 -3.35 -0.14
CA GLU A 36 -5.83 -3.96 -0.87
C GLU A 36 -4.85 -4.57 0.13
N ARG A 37 -4.41 -5.81 -0.13
CA ARG A 37 -3.45 -6.53 0.72
C ARG A 37 -2.46 -7.31 -0.14
N VAL A 38 -1.17 -7.06 0.07
CA VAL A 38 -0.09 -7.57 -0.78
C VAL A 38 1.08 -8.08 0.05
N SER A 39 1.92 -8.92 -0.56
CA SER A 39 3.25 -9.28 -0.04
C SER A 39 4.28 -9.19 -1.17
N ARG A 40 5.46 -8.63 -0.90
CA ARG A 40 6.55 -8.50 -1.87
C ARG A 40 7.91 -8.78 -1.23
N THR A 41 8.75 -9.58 -1.89
CA THR A 41 10.13 -9.84 -1.47
C THR A 41 11.07 -8.74 -1.96
N TYR A 42 12.09 -8.48 -1.17
CA TYR A 42 13.18 -7.55 -1.48
C TYR A 42 14.51 -8.19 -1.11
N ASP A 43 15.51 -8.01 -1.98
CA ASP A 43 16.90 -8.36 -1.70
C ASP A 43 17.54 -7.27 -0.84
N ALA A 44 17.07 -7.17 0.40
CA ALA A 44 17.52 -6.20 1.39
C ALA A 44 17.34 -6.78 2.80
N PRO A 45 18.23 -6.45 3.76
CA PRO A 45 18.04 -6.81 5.16
C PRO A 45 16.71 -6.28 5.72
N PRO A 46 16.05 -7.00 6.65
CA PRO A 46 14.78 -6.58 7.23
C PRO A 46 14.79 -5.17 7.85
N ASP A 47 15.88 -4.76 8.51
CA ASP A 47 16.00 -3.42 9.09
C ASP A 47 16.08 -2.32 8.02
N THR A 48 16.81 -2.57 6.93
CA THR A 48 16.91 -1.66 5.78
C THR A 48 15.55 -1.51 5.09
N LEU A 49 14.87 -2.63 4.82
CA LEU A 49 13.53 -2.59 4.23
C LEU A 49 12.52 -1.89 5.14
N TYR A 50 12.58 -2.14 6.45
CA TYR A 50 11.72 -1.44 7.40
C TYR A 50 12.02 0.06 7.45
N ALA A 51 13.30 0.47 7.39
CA ALA A 51 13.68 1.87 7.28
C ALA A 51 13.08 2.55 6.04
N ALA A 52 13.23 1.92 4.87
CA ALA A 52 12.63 2.40 3.62
C ALA A 52 11.09 2.45 3.68
N ALA A 53 10.45 1.48 4.33
CA ALA A 53 9.00 1.44 4.53
C ALA A 53 8.49 2.59 5.41
N LYS A 54 9.18 2.90 6.51
CA LYS A 54 8.84 4.06 7.36
C LYS A 54 8.92 5.36 6.58
N GLN A 55 10.02 5.57 5.85
CA GLN A 55 10.23 6.76 5.05
C GLN A 55 9.18 6.89 3.95
N ALA A 56 8.85 5.78 3.27
CA ALA A 56 7.82 5.77 2.24
C ALA A 56 6.43 6.08 2.79
N LEU A 57 6.07 5.55 3.98
CA LEU A 57 4.81 5.91 4.63
C LEU A 57 4.73 7.41 4.91
N ASP A 58 5.79 7.99 5.45
CA ASP A 58 5.86 9.43 5.77
C ASP A 58 5.79 10.31 4.51
N GLN A 59 6.54 9.96 3.46
CA GLN A 59 6.53 10.64 2.14
C GLN A 59 5.14 10.71 1.50
N LEU A 60 4.27 9.74 1.79
CA LEU A 60 2.90 9.73 1.26
C LEU A 60 1.94 10.64 2.04
N GLY A 61 2.42 11.37 3.05
CA GLY A 61 1.66 12.39 3.78
C GLY A 61 0.52 11.83 4.63
N PRO A 62 0.79 10.94 5.59
CA PRO A 62 -0.25 10.42 6.47
C PRO A 62 -0.68 11.49 7.47
N THR A 63 -1.93 11.42 7.91
CA THR A 63 -2.41 12.26 9.02
C THR A 63 -2.01 11.73 10.39
N GLN A 64 -1.68 10.44 10.47
CA GLN A 64 -1.17 9.78 11.68
C GLN A 64 -0.17 8.72 11.24
N LEU A 65 0.97 8.63 11.91
CA LEU A 65 1.98 7.60 11.72
C LEU A 65 2.37 7.02 13.08
N GLN A 66 2.34 5.70 13.20
CA GLN A 66 2.73 4.96 14.40
C GLN A 66 3.75 3.90 14.00
N LEU A 67 4.88 3.91 14.70
CA LEU A 67 6.02 3.03 14.43
C LEU A 67 6.17 2.02 15.56
N ARG A 68 6.51 0.77 15.23
CA ARG A 68 6.91 -0.27 16.17
C ARG A 68 8.20 -0.92 15.67
N PRO A 69 9.36 -0.26 15.88
CA PRO A 69 10.64 -0.69 15.31
C PRO A 69 11.07 -2.10 15.73
N ASP A 70 10.89 -2.46 17.00
CA ASP A 70 11.29 -3.77 17.52
C ASP A 70 10.59 -4.93 16.79
N ALA A 71 9.33 -4.71 16.40
CA ALA A 71 8.52 -5.68 15.66
C ALA A 71 8.57 -5.48 14.13
N LYS A 72 9.29 -4.46 13.64
CA LYS A 72 9.32 -4.03 12.23
C LYS A 72 7.92 -3.83 11.64
N ARG A 73 7.04 -3.22 12.43
CA ARG A 73 5.64 -2.91 12.05
C ARG A 73 5.41 -1.42 12.07
N ALA A 74 4.61 -0.92 11.14
CA ALA A 74 4.11 0.45 11.21
C ALA A 74 2.66 0.52 10.76
N SER A 75 1.95 1.53 11.23
CA SER A 75 0.59 1.86 10.79
C SER A 75 0.46 3.34 10.53
N ALA A 76 -0.28 3.69 9.49
CA ALA A 76 -0.52 5.05 9.08
C ALA A 76 -2.01 5.24 8.74
N VAL A 77 -2.49 6.48 8.88
CA VAL A 77 -3.86 6.86 8.50
C VAL A 77 -3.80 7.95 7.44
N TYR A 78 -4.38 7.69 6.27
CA TYR A 78 -4.48 8.66 5.18
C TYR A 78 -5.92 9.16 5.05
N ARG A 79 -6.10 10.43 4.70
CA ARG A 79 -7.42 10.99 4.37
C ARG A 79 -7.65 10.98 2.87
N VAL A 80 -8.89 10.70 2.49
CA VAL A 80 -9.37 10.82 1.11
C VAL A 80 -10.54 11.79 1.12
N GLY A 81 -10.33 12.97 0.53
CA GLY A 81 -11.26 14.09 0.67
C GLY A 81 -11.47 14.50 2.14
N LEU A 82 -12.67 15.00 2.45
CA LEU A 82 -12.95 15.56 3.78
C LEU A 82 -13.33 14.52 4.84
N VAL A 83 -13.83 13.33 4.49
CA VAL A 83 -14.45 12.44 5.49
C VAL A 83 -13.85 11.04 5.53
N PHE A 84 -13.27 10.55 4.43
CA PHE A 84 -12.81 9.17 4.36
C PHE A 84 -11.41 9.04 4.94
N LYS A 85 -11.21 7.95 5.69
CA LYS A 85 -9.93 7.57 6.28
C LYS A 85 -9.60 6.15 5.86
N ASP A 86 -8.37 5.96 5.43
CA ASP A 86 -7.83 4.67 5.07
C ASP A 86 -6.70 4.31 6.04
N ASP A 87 -6.79 3.13 6.63
CA ASP A 87 -5.76 2.58 7.49
C ASP A 87 -4.76 1.78 6.63
N VAL A 88 -3.49 2.21 6.68
CA VAL A 88 -2.37 1.50 6.07
C VAL A 88 -1.56 0.81 7.14
N ARG A 89 -1.20 -0.44 6.92
CA ARG A 89 -0.33 -1.22 7.80
C ARG A 89 0.78 -1.85 6.99
N VAL A 90 1.98 -1.88 7.56
CA VAL A 90 3.11 -2.61 7.02
C VAL A 90 3.72 -3.52 8.06
N ALA A 91 4.22 -4.66 7.59
CA ALA A 91 5.04 -5.58 8.35
C ALA A 91 6.23 -6.01 7.51
N VAL A 92 7.41 -6.14 8.12
CA VAL A 92 8.58 -6.70 7.46
C VAL A 92 9.03 -7.94 8.23
N ASP A 93 9.09 -9.06 7.53
CA ASP A 93 9.57 -10.34 8.06
C ASP A 93 10.86 -10.76 7.31
N SER A 94 11.73 -11.52 7.99
CA SER A 94 12.95 -12.06 7.38
C SER A 94 12.63 -13.23 6.45
N THR A 95 13.46 -13.43 5.43
CA THR A 95 13.43 -14.61 4.55
C THR A 95 14.86 -15.13 4.36
N ASP A 96 15.02 -16.31 3.76
CA ASP A 96 16.34 -16.91 3.55
C ASP A 96 17.26 -16.07 2.65
N SER A 97 16.69 -15.26 1.74
CA SER A 97 17.41 -14.47 0.74
C SER A 97 17.21 -12.96 0.88
N GLY A 98 16.86 -12.46 2.07
CA GLY A 98 16.56 -11.04 2.28
C GLY A 98 15.34 -10.85 3.17
N SER A 99 14.36 -10.07 2.72
CA SER A 99 13.17 -9.76 3.51
C SER A 99 11.90 -9.70 2.70
N ARG A 100 10.75 -9.77 3.39
CA ARG A 100 9.42 -9.68 2.81
C ARG A 100 8.66 -8.54 3.44
N LEU A 101 8.18 -7.62 2.61
CA LEU A 101 7.20 -6.62 2.98
C LEU A 101 5.80 -7.21 2.85
N HIS A 102 4.98 -7.01 3.88
CA HIS A 102 3.55 -7.14 3.85
C HIS A 102 2.93 -5.75 3.95
N ALA A 103 1.97 -5.43 3.10
CA ALA A 103 1.26 -4.15 3.14
C ALA A 103 -0.25 -4.36 3.02
N ARG A 104 -1.01 -3.52 3.71
CA ARG A 104 -2.47 -3.47 3.63
C ARG A 104 -2.91 -2.01 3.64
N SER A 105 -3.82 -1.63 2.76
CA SER A 105 -4.53 -0.33 2.78
C SER A 105 -6.02 -0.60 2.72
N ALA A 106 -6.81 -0.08 3.67
CA ALA A 106 -8.25 -0.29 3.67
C ALA A 106 -9.02 0.91 4.19
N SER A 107 -10.16 1.19 3.56
CA SER A 107 -11.08 2.22 4.04
C SER A 107 -11.82 1.77 5.29
N ARG A 108 -12.05 2.70 6.24
CA ARG A 108 -12.81 2.42 7.46
C ARG A 108 -14.31 2.26 7.23
N VAL A 109 -14.83 2.88 6.17
CA VAL A 109 -16.25 2.94 5.82
C VAL A 109 -16.42 3.00 4.30
N GLY A 110 -17.64 2.72 3.83
CA GLY A 110 -17.98 2.73 2.40
C GLY A 110 -17.69 1.40 1.71
N TYR A 111 -18.49 1.01 0.72
CA TYR A 111 -18.37 -0.29 0.05
C TYR A 111 -17.24 -0.32 -0.98
N SER A 112 -17.08 0.74 -1.77
CA SER A 112 -16.04 0.85 -2.80
C SER A 112 -15.22 2.12 -2.60
N ASP A 113 -13.95 2.04 -2.99
CA ASP A 113 -12.98 3.13 -2.92
C ASP A 113 -12.49 3.56 -4.32
N LEU A 114 -13.10 3.03 -5.40
CA LEU A 114 -12.67 3.25 -6.79
C LEU A 114 -11.17 2.97 -7.02
N GLY A 115 -10.59 2.00 -6.32
CA GLY A 115 -9.19 1.58 -6.41
C GLY A 115 -8.20 2.52 -5.71
N VAL A 116 -8.66 3.39 -4.79
CA VAL A 116 -7.79 4.29 -4.04
C VAL A 116 -6.76 3.52 -3.21
N ASN A 117 -7.18 2.45 -2.52
CA ASN A 117 -6.29 1.63 -1.71
C ASN A 117 -5.27 0.87 -2.56
N ALA A 118 -5.69 0.29 -3.70
CA ALA A 118 -4.78 -0.32 -4.66
C ALA A 118 -3.72 0.69 -5.16
N ARG A 119 -4.15 1.87 -5.61
CA ARG A 119 -3.22 2.93 -6.04
C ARG A 119 -2.30 3.41 -4.90
N ARG A 120 -2.76 3.39 -3.65
CA ARG A 120 -1.93 3.76 -2.49
C ARG A 120 -0.86 2.72 -2.22
N VAL A 121 -1.22 1.43 -2.21
CA VAL A 121 -0.25 0.34 -2.06
C VAL A 121 0.78 0.38 -3.17
N ASP A 122 0.36 0.58 -4.41
CA ASP A 122 1.24 0.73 -5.57
C ASP A 122 2.25 1.90 -5.40
N ARG A 123 1.78 3.08 -5.00
CA ARG A 123 2.67 4.22 -4.67
C ARG A 123 3.62 3.90 -3.51
N LEU A 124 3.14 3.21 -2.47
CA LEU A 124 3.95 2.81 -1.33
C LEU A 124 5.08 1.87 -1.77
N LEU A 125 4.79 0.84 -2.57
CA LEU A 125 5.79 -0.09 -3.08
C LEU A 125 6.86 0.61 -3.96
N ARG A 126 6.44 1.58 -4.77
CA ARG A 126 7.37 2.41 -5.57
C ARG A 126 8.28 3.27 -4.69
N ALA A 127 7.71 3.96 -3.70
CA ALA A 127 8.47 4.79 -2.78
C ALA A 127 9.46 3.97 -1.96
N ILE A 128 9.07 2.78 -1.48
CA ILE A 128 9.97 1.83 -0.81
C ILE A 128 11.13 1.46 -1.72
N SER A 129 10.84 1.07 -2.95
CA SER A 129 11.88 0.67 -3.92
C SER A 129 12.83 1.82 -4.29
N SER A 130 12.39 3.07 -4.13
CA SER A 130 13.22 4.26 -4.40
C SER A 130 14.05 4.69 -3.17
N ASN A 131 13.68 4.21 -1.99
CA ASN A 131 14.38 4.48 -0.71
C ASN A 131 15.33 3.34 -0.30
N LEU A 132 15.41 2.27 -1.12
CA LEU A 132 16.35 1.15 -0.98
C LEU A 132 17.56 1.40 -1.86
#